data_AF-A0AA91ZUW5-F1
#
_entry.id   AF-A0AA91ZUW5-F1
#
_cell.length_a   1.000
_cell.length_b   1.000
_cell.length_c   1.000
_cell.angle_alpha   90.00
_cell.angle_beta   90.00
_cell.angle_gamma   90.00
#
_symmetry.space_group_name_H-M   'P 1'
#
loop_
_entity.id
_entity.type
_entity.pdbx_description
1 polymer ?
#
loop_
_entity_poly.entity_id
_entity_poly.type
_entity_poly.pdbx_seq_one_letter_code
_entity_poly.pdbx_strand_id
1 'polypeptide(L)'
;MKFYIASGFQNKHLVQFVVSKLKEIGWHHTYDWTQNERATNKEQLQKIGQAEKQAIQEADVFLLLLDGGNGSHTELGMAIALEKEVYMYHKNNPLQTTFYYLPEVDIFQGEVEEFVSYVISKGDV
;
A
#
# COMPACT_ATOMS: atom_id res chain seq x y z
N MET A 1 7.08 9.90 8.88
CA MET A 1 5.86 9.20 8.44
C MET A 1 6.04 7.70 8.55
N LYS A 2 5.08 6.99 9.12
CA LYS A 2 4.94 5.54 9.03
C LYS A 2 4.02 5.21 7.86
N PHE A 3 4.38 4.23 7.04
CA PHE A 3 3.56 3.84 5.91
C PHE A 3 3.42 2.33 5.78
N TYR A 4 2.28 1.92 5.23
CA TYR A 4 2.04 0.58 4.74
C TYR A 4 1.77 0.63 3.24
N ILE A 5 2.30 -0.34 2.48
CA ILE A 5 2.11 -0.41 1.02
C ILE A 5 1.56 -1.77 0.60
N ALA A 6 0.35 -1.75 0.05
CA ALA A 6 -0.37 -2.92 -0.44
C ALA A 6 -0.20 -3.09 -1.95
N SER A 7 -0.06 -4.33 -2.42
CA SER A 7 -0.12 -4.66 -3.85
C SER A 7 -0.31 -6.17 -4.08
N GLY A 8 -0.40 -6.60 -5.33
CA GLY A 8 -0.32 -8.01 -5.69
C GLY A 8 1.11 -8.57 -5.59
N PHE A 9 1.24 -9.87 -5.33
CA PHE A 9 2.55 -10.57 -5.23
C PHE A 9 3.44 -10.40 -6.47
N GLN A 10 2.84 -10.21 -7.66
CA GLN A 10 3.56 -9.96 -8.90
C GLN A 10 4.33 -8.63 -8.90
N ASN A 11 3.96 -7.68 -8.03
CA ASN A 11 4.52 -6.34 -7.96
C ASN A 11 5.62 -6.19 -6.89
N LYS A 12 6.17 -7.28 -6.34
CA LYS A 12 7.20 -7.20 -5.28
C LYS A 12 8.36 -6.27 -5.63
N HIS A 13 8.85 -6.30 -6.86
CA HIS A 13 9.94 -5.41 -7.31
C HIS A 13 9.52 -3.94 -7.31
N LEU A 14 8.30 -3.64 -7.75
CA LEU A 14 7.74 -2.29 -7.75
C LEU A 14 7.57 -1.75 -6.32
N VAL A 15 7.04 -2.59 -5.43
CA VAL A 15 6.89 -2.26 -4.00
C VAL A 15 8.25 -1.99 -3.37
N GLN A 16 9.24 -2.86 -3.62
CA GLN A 16 10.60 -2.67 -3.10
C GLN A 16 11.26 -1.38 -3.60
N PHE A 17 10.99 -1.00 -4.86
CA PHE A 17 11.43 0.28 -5.40
C PHE A 17 10.79 1.48 -4.66
N VAL A 18 9.47 1.50 -4.50
CA VAL A 18 8.79 2.58 -3.78
C VAL A 18 9.25 2.64 -2.32
N VAL A 19 9.35 1.48 -1.65
CA VAL A 19 9.81 1.37 -0.27
C VAL A 19 11.23 1.91 -0.10
N SER A 20 12.15 1.62 -1.03
CA SER A 20 13.52 2.13 -0.93
C SER A 20 13.55 3.65 -1.02
N LYS A 21 12.76 4.25 -1.93
CA LYS A 21 12.67 5.71 -2.07
C LYS A 21 12.05 6.41 -0.88
N LEU A 22 10.98 5.86 -0.31
CA LEU A 22 10.39 6.43 0.91
C LEU A 22 11.33 6.28 2.11
N LYS A 23 12.07 5.17 2.22
CA LYS A 23 13.09 4.99 3.27
C LYS A 23 14.28 5.95 3.12
N GLU A 24 14.69 6.29 1.89
CA GLU A 24 15.78 7.26 1.63
C GLU A 24 15.49 8.64 2.26
N ILE A 25 14.21 9.03 2.37
CA ILE A 25 13.78 10.28 3.02
C ILE A 25 13.37 10.11 4.50
N GLY A 26 13.66 8.95 5.10
CA GLY A 26 13.43 8.70 6.52
C GLY A 26 12.02 8.21 6.89
N TRP A 27 11.18 7.84 5.91
CA TRP A 27 9.90 7.21 6.22
C TRP A 27 10.08 5.77 6.70
N HIS A 28 9.19 5.32 7.58
CA HIS A 28 9.25 4.00 8.21
C HIS A 28 8.21 3.04 7.62
N HIS A 29 8.66 1.96 7.01
CA HIS A 29 7.81 0.90 6.49
C HIS A 29 7.33 0.00 7.65
N THR A 30 6.04 0.01 7.96
CA THR A 30 5.51 -0.68 9.16
C THR A 30 5.58 -2.20 9.04
N TYR A 31 5.51 -2.75 7.83
CA TYR A 31 5.66 -4.19 7.60
C TYR A 31 6.04 -4.54 6.16
N ASP A 32 7.17 -5.23 5.99
CA ASP A 32 7.64 -5.67 4.67
C ASP A 32 7.10 -7.06 4.29
N TRP A 33 5.87 -7.10 3.76
CA TRP A 33 5.27 -8.34 3.25
C TRP A 33 6.01 -8.90 2.03
N THR A 34 6.87 -8.12 1.36
CA THR A 34 7.62 -8.64 0.19
C THR A 34 8.61 -9.74 0.57
N GLN A 35 8.99 -9.81 1.85
CA GLN A 35 9.80 -10.88 2.43
C GLN A 35 9.00 -12.18 2.69
N ASN A 36 7.67 -12.12 2.67
CA ASN A 36 6.84 -13.28 2.94
C ASN A 36 6.82 -14.24 1.75
N GLU A 37 6.90 -15.53 2.09
CA GLU A 37 6.46 -16.61 1.21
C GLU A 37 4.93 -16.73 1.23
N ARG A 38 4.37 -17.38 0.20
CA ARG A 38 2.93 -17.65 0.18
C ARG A 38 2.58 -18.60 1.32
N ALA A 39 1.71 -18.15 2.21
CA ALA A 39 1.17 -19.00 3.27
C ALA A 39 0.44 -20.21 2.69
N THR A 40 0.69 -21.39 3.27
CA THR A 40 0.11 -22.66 2.80
C THR A 40 -0.86 -23.28 3.81
N ASN A 41 -0.90 -22.74 5.04
CA ASN A 41 -1.76 -23.25 6.10
C ASN A 41 -2.42 -22.12 6.90
N LYS A 42 -3.45 -22.49 7.67
CA LYS A 42 -4.27 -21.57 8.46
C LYS A 42 -3.46 -20.75 9.47
N GLU A 43 -2.48 -21.35 10.15
CA GLU A 43 -1.70 -20.68 11.18
C GLU A 43 -0.81 -19.59 10.58
N GLN A 44 -0.15 -19.89 9.45
CA GLN A 44 0.62 -18.91 8.68
C GLN A 44 -0.26 -17.76 8.19
N LEU A 45 -1.43 -18.07 7.60
CA LEU A 45 -2.39 -17.05 7.15
C LEU A 45 -2.83 -16.15 8.30
N GLN A 46 -3.15 -16.74 9.46
CA GLN A 46 -3.57 -16.01 10.64
C GLN A 46 -2.45 -15.13 11.22
N LYS A 47 -1.20 -15.60 11.22
CA LYS A 47 -0.04 -14.82 11.68
C LYS A 47 0.24 -13.64 10.75
N ILE A 48 0.28 -13.88 9.44
CA ILE A 48 0.53 -12.84 8.44
C ILE A 48 -0.58 -11.79 8.48
N GLY A 49 -1.85 -12.21 8.47
CA GLY A 49 -2.98 -11.28 8.53
C GLY A 49 -3.04 -10.46 9.82
N GLN A 50 -2.58 -10.99 10.96
CA GLN A 50 -2.43 -10.20 12.19
C GLN A 50 -1.32 -9.16 12.07
N ALA A 51 -0.18 -9.52 11.49
CA ALA A 51 0.94 -8.60 11.30
C ALA A 51 0.55 -7.47 10.32
N GLU A 52 -0.08 -7.80 9.19
CA GLU A 52 -0.54 -6.83 8.19
C GLU A 52 -1.61 -5.90 8.79
N LYS A 53 -2.59 -6.43 9.51
CA LYS A 53 -3.60 -5.63 10.23
C LYS A 53 -2.95 -4.64 11.19
N GLN A 54 -2.03 -5.11 12.04
CA GLN A 54 -1.35 -4.24 13.00
C GLN A 54 -0.52 -3.16 12.29
N ALA A 55 0.18 -3.53 11.21
CA ALA A 55 1.01 -2.61 10.44
C ALA A 55 0.20 -1.51 9.74
N ILE A 56 -1.00 -1.83 9.26
CA ILE A 56 -1.94 -0.84 8.72
C ILE A 56 -2.46 0.07 9.84
N GLN A 57 -2.78 -0.49 11.00
CA GLN A 57 -3.21 0.31 12.16
C GLN A 57 -2.14 1.31 12.61
N GLU A 58 -0.88 0.91 12.62
CA GLU A 58 0.26 1.73 13.01
C GLU A 58 0.75 2.72 11.94
N ALA A 59 0.34 2.53 10.68
CA ALA A 59 0.72 3.43 9.59
C ALA A 59 -0.04 4.75 9.67
N ASP A 60 0.63 5.83 9.30
CA ASP A 60 0.01 7.15 9.10
C ASP A 60 -0.60 7.22 7.69
N VAL A 61 0.12 6.66 6.71
CA VAL A 61 -0.22 6.65 5.28
C VAL A 61 -0.36 5.23 4.75
N PHE A 62 -1.36 5.00 3.89
CA PHE A 62 -1.55 3.76 3.16
C PHE A 62 -1.34 3.96 1.66
N LEU A 63 -0.51 3.12 1.04
CA LEU A 63 -0.27 3.13 -0.39
C LEU A 63 -0.86 1.87 -1.02
N LEU A 64 -1.55 2.00 -2.15
CA LEU A 64 -2.00 0.87 -2.97
C LEU A 64 -1.39 0.94 -4.36
N LEU A 65 -0.60 -0.06 -4.75
CA LEU A 65 -0.11 -0.19 -6.12
C LEU A 65 -0.96 -1.20 -6.89
N LEU A 66 -1.60 -0.78 -7.98
CA LEU A 66 -2.32 -1.66 -8.88
C LEU A 66 -1.39 -2.28 -9.95
N ASP A 67 -1.61 -3.52 -10.39
CA ASP A 67 -2.73 -4.41 -10.02
C ASP A 67 -2.62 -5.03 -8.61
N GLY A 68 -3.70 -4.90 -7.85
CA GLY A 68 -3.87 -5.51 -6.53
C GLY A 68 -4.51 -6.91 -6.59
N GLY A 69 -4.60 -7.56 -5.43
CA GLY A 69 -5.36 -8.81 -5.25
C GLY A 69 -6.41 -8.69 -4.15
N ASN A 70 -7.13 -9.76 -3.83
CA ASN A 70 -8.17 -9.73 -2.78
C ASN A 70 -7.65 -9.23 -1.42
N GLY A 71 -6.41 -9.59 -1.06
CA GLY A 71 -5.74 -9.12 0.16
C GLY A 71 -5.61 -7.59 0.16
N SER A 72 -4.95 -7.03 -0.86
CA SER A 72 -4.72 -5.58 -0.96
C SER A 72 -6.00 -4.73 -0.98
N HIS A 73 -7.11 -5.28 -1.48
CA HIS A 73 -8.42 -4.59 -1.43
C HIS A 73 -9.09 -4.69 -0.06
N THR A 74 -8.87 -5.79 0.66
CA THR A 74 -9.29 -5.91 2.07
C THR A 74 -8.52 -4.93 2.93
N GLU A 75 -7.22 -4.78 2.67
CA GLU A 75 -6.33 -3.82 3.32
C GLU A 75 -6.74 -2.37 3.00
N LEU A 76 -7.09 -2.06 1.74
CA LEU A 76 -7.66 -0.76 1.37
C LEU A 76 -8.92 -0.44 2.16
N GLY A 77 -9.87 -1.38 2.25
CA GLY A 77 -11.09 -1.19 3.03
C GLY A 77 -10.80 -0.93 4.52
N MET A 78 -9.78 -1.61 5.07
CA MET A 78 -9.32 -1.36 6.44
C MET A 78 -8.68 0.03 6.60
N ALA A 79 -7.85 0.45 5.65
CA ALA A 79 -7.22 1.77 5.67
C ALA A 79 -8.25 2.89 5.63
N ILE A 80 -9.26 2.78 4.75
CA ILE A 80 -10.40 3.70 4.68
C ILE A 80 -11.15 3.75 6.02
N ALA A 81 -11.51 2.58 6.58
CA ALA A 81 -12.24 2.51 7.84
C ALA A 81 -11.45 3.03 9.05
N LEU A 82 -10.11 3.09 8.95
CA LEU A 82 -9.22 3.65 9.95
C LEU A 82 -8.83 5.10 9.64
N GLU A 83 -9.49 5.73 8.66
CA GLU A 83 -9.27 7.12 8.24
C GLU A 83 -7.81 7.42 7.90
N LYS A 84 -7.12 6.44 7.27
CA LYS A 84 -5.77 6.64 6.77
C LYS A 84 -5.80 7.52 5.53
N GLU A 85 -4.73 8.29 5.34
CA GLU A 85 -4.48 8.93 4.05
C GLU A 85 -4.09 7.87 3.02
N VAL A 86 -4.84 7.80 1.91
CA VAL A 86 -4.66 6.76 0.89
C VAL A 86 -4.10 7.34 -0.40
N TYR A 87 -2.94 6.84 -0.83
CA TYR A 87 -2.40 7.10 -2.17
C TYR A 87 -2.48 5.84 -3.03
N MET A 88 -3.08 5.97 -4.21
CA MET A 88 -3.25 4.86 -5.13
C MET A 88 -2.47 5.10 -6.41
N TYR A 89 -1.65 4.12 -6.82
CA TYR A 89 -0.92 4.14 -8.08
C TYR A 89 -1.52 3.17 -9.08
N HIS A 90 -1.68 3.60 -10.33
CA HIS A 90 -1.95 2.71 -11.45
C HIS A 90 -1.27 3.18 -12.75
N LYS A 91 -0.84 2.22 -13.58
CA LYS A 91 -0.23 2.45 -14.89
C LYS A 91 -1.27 2.29 -16.02
N ASN A 92 -2.37 3.03 -15.93
CA ASN A 92 -3.52 3.01 -16.88
C ASN A 92 -4.51 1.85 -16.72
N ASN A 93 -4.48 1.15 -15.59
CA ASN A 93 -5.42 0.06 -15.33
C ASN A 93 -6.85 0.63 -15.19
N PRO A 94 -7.89 -0.06 -15.71
CA PRO A 94 -9.27 0.37 -15.51
C PRO A 94 -9.63 0.30 -14.02
N LEU A 95 -10.16 1.39 -13.50
CA LEU A 95 -10.58 1.53 -12.10
C LEU A 95 -12.06 1.14 -11.99
N GLN A 96 -12.35 -0.03 -11.42
CA GLN A 96 -13.69 -0.64 -11.47
C GLN A 96 -14.41 -0.74 -10.13
N THR A 97 -13.76 -0.45 -9.01
CA THR A 97 -14.40 -0.48 -7.68
C THR A 97 -14.80 0.91 -7.23
N THR A 98 -15.97 1.00 -6.61
CA THR A 98 -16.55 2.25 -6.09
C THR A 98 -15.67 2.88 -5.02
N PHE A 99 -14.96 2.08 -4.23
CA PHE A 99 -14.12 2.56 -3.12
C PHE A 99 -12.89 3.34 -3.57
N TYR A 100 -12.47 3.24 -4.84
CA TYR A 100 -11.37 4.05 -5.35
C TYR A 100 -11.73 5.53 -5.47
N TYR A 101 -13.02 5.86 -5.55
CA TYR A 101 -13.50 7.21 -5.79
C TYR A 101 -13.99 7.92 -4.52
N LEU A 102 -13.61 7.40 -3.34
CA LEU A 102 -13.86 8.10 -2.09
C LEU A 102 -12.93 9.33 -1.96
N PRO A 103 -13.37 10.43 -1.32
CA PRO A 103 -12.58 11.67 -1.25
C PRO A 103 -11.19 11.52 -0.61
N GLU A 104 -11.03 10.55 0.29
CA GLU A 104 -9.78 10.23 0.98
C GLU A 104 -8.79 9.41 0.14
N VAL A 105 -9.19 8.93 -1.04
CA VAL A 105 -8.35 8.16 -1.95
C VAL A 105 -7.78 9.06 -3.04
N ASP A 106 -6.49 9.36 -2.90
CA ASP A 106 -5.75 10.19 -3.86
C ASP A 106 -5.16 9.30 -4.97
N ILE A 107 -5.77 9.35 -6.16
CA ILE A 107 -5.39 8.52 -7.31
C ILE A 107 -4.31 9.21 -8.12
N PHE A 108 -3.21 8.49 -8.36
CA PHE A 108 -2.12 8.86 -9.25
C PHE A 108 -2.02 7.92 -10.45
N GLN A 109 -1.97 8.51 -11.64
CA GLN A 109 -1.74 7.83 -12.91
C GLN A 109 -0.46 8.37 -13.55
N GLY A 110 0.49 7.49 -13.85
CA GLY A 110 1.76 7.90 -14.45
C GLY A 110 2.84 6.84 -14.28
N GLU A 111 4.10 7.30 -14.26
CA GLU A 111 5.24 6.44 -13.95
C GLU A 111 5.51 6.36 -12.44
N VAL A 112 6.13 5.26 -12.00
CA VAL A 112 6.30 5.00 -10.55
C VAL A 112 7.24 6.01 -9.88
N GLU A 113 8.23 6.53 -10.61
CA GLU A 113 9.14 7.59 -10.15
C GLU A 113 8.39 8.88 -9.84
N GLU A 114 7.39 9.20 -10.67
CA GLU A 114 6.53 10.37 -10.48
C GLU A 114 5.57 10.15 -9.32
N PHE A 115 5.05 8.92 -9.15
CA PHE A 115 4.24 8.54 -7.99
C PHE A 115 4.99 8.71 -6.67
N VAL A 116 6.25 8.28 -6.61
CA VAL A 116 7.10 8.49 -5.43
C VAL A 116 7.19 9.99 -5.12
N SER A 117 7.51 10.80 -6.14
CA SER A 117 7.62 12.26 -5.98
C SER A 117 6.31 12.88 -5.52
N TYR A 118 5.18 12.39 -6.04
CA TYR A 118 3.83 12.79 -5.68
C TYR A 118 3.53 12.55 -4.21
N VAL A 119 3.74 11.31 -3.73
CA VAL A 119 3.52 10.93 -2.33
C VAL A 119 4.38 11.75 -1.38
N ILE A 120 5.66 11.96 -1.71
CA ILE A 120 6.58 12.76 -0.89
C ILE A 120 6.06 14.20 -0.78
N SER A 121 5.66 14.81 -1.91
CA SER A 121 5.20 16.20 -1.93
C SER A 121 3.92 16.44 -1.12
N LYS A 122 3.07 15.41 -0.98
CA LYS A 122 1.81 15.48 -0.22
C LYS A 122 2.00 15.14 1.26
N GLY A 123 2.90 14.20 1.59
CA GLY A 123 3.17 13.80 2.97
C GLY A 123 4.06 14.76 3.78
N ASP A 124 4.62 15.80 3.15
CA ASP A 124 5.37 16.87 3.81
C ASP A 124 4.47 18.05 4.26
N VAL A 125 3.14 17.97 4.04
CA VAL A 125 2.15 19.01 4.40
C VAL A 125 1.59 18.81 5.80
#